data_AF-A0A1D3K8Y0-F1
#
_entry.id   AF-A0A1D3K8Y0-F1
#
_cell.length_a   1.000
_cell.length_b   1.000
_cell.length_c   1.000
_cell.angle_alpha   90.00
_cell.angle_beta   90.00
_cell.angle_gamma   90.00
#
_symmetry.space_group_name_H-M   'P 1'
#
loop_
_entity.id
_entity.type
_entity.pdbx_description
1 polymer ?
#
loop_
_entity_poly.entity_id
_entity_poly.type
_entity_poly.pdbx_seq_one_letter_code
_entity_poly.pdbx_strand_id
1 'polypeptide(L)'
;MPGVTACWRHGEELLQSCPNCSHPFYRKNRLLPGLTDDCACGWNAVKPANRSFASNEEREFAVFVNDILQRNLPSIDYTVLAACYRRQAKKRGFVHGNLIGTAKLFSSIRDKFSDEIISKIDLAYAAGIRSQWIRLSTTRGQIDMPLARHLLISLHLFGSAEKFEKCLAEESLLTSSANPTVRLKDLNSTHKCNAHPCINFVRRLPAQAFSRA
;
A
#
# COMPACT_ATOMS: atom_id res chain seq x y z
N MET A 1 -6.94 -1.52 5.10
CA MET A 1 -5.93 -1.26 4.05
C MET A 1 -6.62 -0.68 2.83
N PRO A 2 -6.18 0.46 2.28
CA PRO A 2 -6.80 1.04 1.09
C PRO A 2 -6.79 0.07 -0.10
N GLY A 3 -7.92 -0.02 -0.80
CA GLY A 3 -8.08 -0.81 -2.02
C GLY A 3 -8.21 -2.32 -1.84
N VAL A 4 -8.07 -2.88 -0.64
CA VAL A 4 -8.31 -4.31 -0.42
C VAL A 4 -9.81 -4.56 -0.32
N THR A 5 -10.35 -5.32 -1.28
CA THR A 5 -11.79 -5.63 -1.40
C THR A 5 -12.11 -7.09 -1.13
N ALA A 6 -11.11 -7.94 -0.93
CA ALA A 6 -11.27 -9.36 -0.63
C ALA A 6 -10.55 -9.77 0.65
N CYS A 7 -11.08 -10.77 1.34
CA CYS A 7 -10.36 -11.42 2.43
C CYS A 7 -9.20 -12.26 1.85
N TRP A 8 -7.96 -11.95 2.24
CA TRP A 8 -6.78 -12.70 1.80
C TRP A 8 -6.84 -14.19 2.16
N ARG A 9 -7.51 -14.53 3.27
CA ARG A 9 -7.63 -15.90 3.79
C ARG A 9 -8.78 -16.66 3.15
N HIS A 10 -9.98 -16.07 3.15
CA HIS A 10 -11.22 -16.76 2.75
C HIS A 10 -11.59 -16.52 1.28
N GLY A 11 -11.06 -15.48 0.63
CA GLY A 11 -11.41 -15.12 -0.75
C GLY A 11 -12.78 -14.46 -0.91
N GLU A 12 -13.48 -14.19 0.19
CA GLU A 12 -14.79 -13.53 0.21
C GLU A 12 -14.65 -12.01 0.01
N GLU A 13 -15.62 -11.38 -0.63
CA GLU A 13 -15.70 -9.92 -0.73
C GLU A 13 -15.86 -9.27 0.65
N LEU A 14 -15.11 -8.21 0.89
CA LEU A 14 -15.18 -7.41 2.11
C LEU A 14 -16.34 -6.42 2.01
N LEU A 15 -17.24 -6.47 2.99
CA LEU A 15 -18.41 -5.62 3.00
C LEU A 15 -18.10 -4.25 3.65
N GLN A 16 -18.44 -3.17 2.95
CA GLN A 16 -18.38 -1.80 3.49
C GLN A 16 -19.76 -1.28 3.95
N SER A 17 -20.81 -1.90 3.45
CA SER A 17 -22.22 -1.58 3.73
C SER A 17 -23.06 -2.85 3.68
N CYS A 18 -24.29 -2.76 4.20
CA CYS A 18 -25.28 -3.81 4.06
C CYS A 18 -25.50 -4.11 2.57
N PRO A 19 -25.39 -5.37 2.12
CA PRO A 19 -25.58 -5.72 0.71
C PRO A 19 -27.04 -5.60 0.26
N ASN A 20 -28.01 -5.60 1.19
CA ASN A 20 -29.43 -5.56 0.86
C ASN A 20 -29.99 -4.13 0.74
N CYS A 21 -29.53 -3.19 1.57
CA CYS A 21 -30.05 -1.81 1.58
C CYS A 21 -28.98 -0.73 1.47
N SER A 22 -27.73 -1.10 1.24
CA SER A 22 -26.57 -0.19 1.15
C SER A 22 -26.32 0.66 2.39
N HIS A 23 -26.98 0.35 3.51
CA HIS A 23 -26.80 1.05 4.78
C HIS A 23 -25.35 0.86 5.27
N PRO A 24 -24.59 1.94 5.54
CA PRO A 24 -23.18 1.83 5.86
C PRO A 24 -22.97 1.22 7.25
N PHE A 25 -21.97 0.33 7.35
CA PHE A 25 -21.57 -0.26 8.62
C PHE A 25 -20.83 0.74 9.51
N TYR A 26 -19.99 1.59 8.91
CA TYR A 26 -19.33 2.67 9.62
C TYR A 26 -20.17 3.95 9.57
N ARG A 27 -20.53 4.52 10.73
CA ARG A 27 -21.05 5.90 10.83
C ARG A 27 -19.96 6.77 11.46
N LYS A 28 -19.76 7.99 10.95
CA LYS A 28 -18.77 8.94 11.48
C LYS A 28 -18.91 9.04 13.01
N ASN A 29 -17.82 8.78 13.74
CA ASN A 29 -17.73 8.80 15.21
C ASN A 29 -18.58 7.76 15.97
N ARG A 30 -19.04 6.69 15.31
CA ARG A 30 -19.62 5.53 15.99
C ARG A 30 -18.90 4.27 15.53
N LEU A 31 -18.18 3.64 16.45
CA LEU A 31 -17.82 2.23 16.29
C LEU A 31 -19.12 1.44 16.11
N LEU A 32 -19.09 0.44 15.23
CA LEU A 32 -20.24 -0.43 14.96
C LEU A 32 -20.91 -0.86 16.27
N PRO A 33 -22.25 -0.66 16.42
CA PRO A 33 -22.97 -1.01 17.66
C PRO A 33 -22.76 -2.47 18.09
N GLY A 34 -22.58 -3.36 17.11
CA GLY A 34 -22.14 -4.73 17.25
C GLY A 34 -22.00 -5.35 15.86
N LEU A 35 -20.97 -6.18 15.62
CA LEU A 35 -20.81 -6.90 14.35
C LEU A 35 -21.89 -7.98 14.13
N THR A 36 -22.62 -8.30 15.19
CA THR A 36 -23.67 -9.31 15.26
C THR A 36 -25.07 -8.74 15.10
N ASP A 37 -25.23 -7.42 15.11
CA ASP A 37 -26.55 -6.79 15.06
C ASP A 37 -27.15 -6.88 13.66
N ASP A 38 -28.48 -7.00 13.61
CA ASP A 38 -29.21 -6.89 12.35
C ASP A 38 -29.11 -5.45 11.82
N CYS A 39 -28.97 -5.33 10.51
CA CYS A 39 -29.18 -4.07 9.80
C CYS A 39 -30.64 -3.63 9.94
N ALA A 40 -30.94 -2.35 9.70
CA ALA A 40 -32.32 -1.84 9.73
C ALA A 40 -33.27 -2.55 8.73
N CYS A 41 -32.72 -3.19 7.69
CA CYS A 41 -33.48 -4.02 6.75
C CYS A 41 -33.59 -5.50 7.14
N GLY A 42 -33.10 -5.89 8.32
CA GLY A 42 -33.10 -7.27 8.82
C GLY A 42 -31.93 -8.17 8.36
N TRP A 43 -31.04 -7.67 7.50
CA TRP A 43 -29.85 -8.40 7.07
C TRP A 43 -28.82 -8.54 8.21
N ASN A 44 -28.13 -9.68 8.33
CA ASN A 44 -27.13 -9.96 9.36
C ASN A 44 -25.87 -10.60 8.77
N ALA A 45 -24.68 -10.20 9.25
CA ALA A 45 -23.39 -10.72 8.76
C ALA A 45 -23.04 -12.14 9.23
N VAL A 46 -23.62 -12.59 10.34
CA VAL A 46 -23.37 -13.89 10.99
C VAL A 46 -24.38 -14.95 10.55
N LYS A 47 -25.58 -14.55 10.12
CA LYS A 47 -26.54 -15.48 9.51
C LYS A 47 -25.92 -16.05 8.22
N PRO A 48 -26.05 -17.36 7.93
CA PRO A 48 -25.51 -17.96 6.73
C PRO A 48 -26.27 -17.42 5.52
N ALA A 49 -25.80 -16.30 4.99
CA ALA A 49 -26.21 -15.74 3.71
C ALA A 49 -25.12 -16.03 2.68
N ASN A 50 -25.54 -16.21 1.42
CA ASN A 50 -24.67 -16.38 0.26
C ASN A 50 -23.55 -15.34 0.28
N ARG A 51 -22.35 -15.75 0.66
CA ARG A 51 -21.16 -14.89 0.64
C ARG A 51 -20.65 -14.85 -0.80
N SER A 52 -20.48 -13.64 -1.33
CA SER A 52 -19.86 -13.46 -2.65
C SER A 52 -18.36 -13.72 -2.52
N PHE A 53 -17.85 -14.60 -3.37
CA PHE A 53 -16.41 -14.73 -3.56
C PHE A 53 -15.91 -13.61 -4.47
N ALA A 54 -14.79 -13.02 -4.09
CA ALA A 54 -14.10 -12.05 -4.91
C ALA A 54 -13.43 -12.75 -6.11
N SER A 55 -13.08 -11.98 -7.14
CA SER A 55 -12.32 -12.53 -8.26
C SER A 55 -10.93 -13.05 -7.84
N ASN A 56 -10.31 -13.86 -8.70
CA ASN A 56 -8.95 -14.34 -8.45
C ASN A 56 -7.94 -13.18 -8.35
N GLU A 57 -8.11 -12.13 -9.15
CA GLU A 57 -7.25 -10.95 -9.17
C GLU A 57 -7.44 -10.09 -7.90
N GLU A 58 -8.68 -9.93 -7.43
CA GLU A 58 -8.97 -9.29 -6.14
C GLU A 58 -8.32 -10.06 -4.98
N ARG A 59 -8.38 -11.39 -5.02
CA ARG A 59 -7.74 -12.25 -4.03
C ARG A 59 -6.21 -12.21 -4.13
N GLU A 60 -5.64 -12.23 -5.34
CA GLU A 60 -4.21 -12.10 -5.57
C GLU A 60 -3.68 -10.77 -4.99
N PHE A 61 -4.42 -9.68 -5.23
CA PHE A 61 -4.13 -8.38 -4.63
C PHE A 61 -4.20 -8.43 -3.09
N ALA A 62 -5.26 -9.01 -2.52
CA ALA A 62 -5.41 -9.13 -1.07
C ALA A 62 -4.28 -9.95 -0.42
N VAL A 63 -3.87 -11.07 -1.03
CA VAL A 63 -2.75 -11.90 -0.59
C VAL A 63 -1.44 -11.12 -0.65
N PHE A 64 -1.16 -10.47 -1.77
CA PHE A 64 0.04 -9.65 -1.92
C PHE A 64 0.12 -8.54 -0.86
N VAL A 65 -0.97 -7.82 -0.62
CA VAL A 65 -1.00 -6.76 0.39
C VAL A 65 -0.79 -7.33 1.79
N ASN A 66 -1.40 -8.47 2.11
CA ASN A 66 -1.15 -9.14 3.39
C ASN A 66 0.33 -9.52 3.54
N ASP A 67 0.95 -10.12 2.52
CA ASP A 67 2.35 -10.53 2.56
C ASP A 67 3.30 -9.35 2.75
N ILE A 68 3.02 -8.21 2.11
CA ILE A 68 3.78 -6.96 2.32
C ILE A 68 3.69 -6.50 3.78
N LEU A 69 2.50 -6.56 4.39
CA LEU A 69 2.31 -6.16 5.78
C LEU A 69 3.03 -7.09 6.76
N GLN A 70 3.03 -8.40 6.50
CA GLN A 70 3.70 -9.38 7.37
C GLN A 70 5.23 -9.27 7.33
N ARG A 71 5.81 -8.76 6.23
CA ARG A 71 7.27 -8.64 6.05
C ARG A 71 7.92 -7.53 6.87
N ASN A 72 7.15 -6.57 7.40
CA ASN A 72 7.68 -5.44 8.18
C ASN A 72 8.84 -4.72 7.45
N LEU A 73 8.62 -4.35 6.19
CA LEU A 73 9.64 -3.69 5.35
C LEU A 73 10.22 -2.46 6.06
N PRO A 74 11.54 -2.21 5.93
CA PRO A 74 12.15 -1.00 6.51
C PRO A 74 11.59 0.26 5.84
N SER A 75 11.80 1.41 6.48
CA SER A 75 11.49 2.69 5.83
C SER A 75 12.29 2.81 4.53
N ILE A 76 11.60 2.98 3.41
CA ILE A 76 12.21 3.09 2.09
C ILE A 76 12.16 4.53 1.62
N ASP A 77 13.29 5.04 1.16
CA ASP A 77 13.37 6.35 0.50
C ASP A 77 12.64 6.34 -0.84
N TYR A 78 11.95 7.44 -1.16
CA TYR A 78 11.16 7.55 -2.38
C TYR A 78 11.99 7.38 -3.66
N THR A 79 13.28 7.73 -3.64
CA THR A 79 14.19 7.56 -4.78
C THR A 79 14.45 6.10 -5.06
N VAL A 80 14.64 5.29 -4.01
CA VAL A 80 14.80 3.83 -4.08
C VAL A 80 13.53 3.22 -4.68
N LEU A 81 12.36 3.56 -4.14
CA LEU A 81 11.08 3.03 -4.63
C LEU A 81 10.84 3.39 -6.10
N ALA A 82 11.09 4.65 -6.49
CA ALA A 82 10.97 5.09 -7.87
C ALA A 82 11.98 4.38 -8.79
N ALA A 83 13.20 4.15 -8.33
CA ALA A 83 14.22 3.41 -9.07
C ALA A 83 13.81 1.94 -9.28
N CYS A 84 13.31 1.26 -8.25
CA CYS A 84 12.77 -0.11 -8.35
C CYS A 84 11.71 -0.21 -9.45
N TYR A 85 10.69 0.68 -9.41
CA TYR A 85 9.65 0.70 -10.42
C TYR A 85 10.20 0.97 -11.82
N ARG A 86 11.10 1.95 -11.97
CA ARG A 86 11.68 2.29 -13.27
C ARG A 86 12.47 1.13 -13.86
N ARG A 87 13.35 0.51 -13.08
CA ARG A 87 14.17 -0.61 -13.57
C ARG A 87 13.32 -1.82 -13.89
N GLN A 88 12.42 -2.21 -13.00
CA GLN A 88 11.57 -3.38 -13.23
C GLN A 88 10.61 -3.17 -14.39
N ALA A 89 10.04 -1.96 -14.55
CA ALA A 89 9.20 -1.63 -15.70
C ALA A 89 10.00 -1.71 -17.02
N LYS A 90 11.20 -1.14 -17.07
CA LYS A 90 12.09 -1.23 -18.25
C LYS A 90 12.47 -2.67 -18.57
N LYS A 91 12.85 -3.46 -17.56
CA LYS A 91 13.18 -4.90 -17.69
C LYS A 91 12.03 -5.70 -18.29
N ARG A 92 10.78 -5.30 -18.02
CA ARG A 92 9.56 -5.93 -18.58
C ARG A 92 9.07 -5.31 -19.89
N GLY A 93 9.85 -4.43 -20.52
CA GLY A 93 9.54 -3.86 -21.83
C GLY A 93 8.54 -2.69 -21.81
N PHE A 94 8.29 -2.10 -20.64
CA PHE A 94 7.49 -0.87 -20.50
C PHE A 94 8.37 0.37 -20.69
N VAL A 95 8.82 0.56 -21.93
CA VAL A 95 9.79 1.59 -22.32
C VAL A 95 9.12 2.62 -23.23
N HIS A 96 9.50 3.89 -23.08
CA HIS A 96 9.16 4.98 -23.99
C HIS A 96 10.41 5.84 -24.21
N GLY A 97 11.18 5.53 -25.26
CA GLY A 97 12.54 6.07 -25.45
C GLY A 97 13.42 5.75 -24.24
N ASN A 98 14.02 6.78 -23.63
CA ASN A 98 14.83 6.63 -22.42
C ASN A 98 14.01 6.57 -21.12
N LEU A 99 12.70 6.85 -21.20
CA LEU A 99 11.79 6.90 -20.06
C LEU A 99 10.98 5.60 -19.94
N ILE A 100 10.22 5.50 -18.86
CA ILE A 100 9.23 4.43 -18.72
C ILE A 100 7.99 4.74 -19.55
N GLY A 101 7.45 3.73 -20.22
CA GLY A 101 6.17 3.82 -20.91
C GLY A 101 5.02 3.66 -19.93
N THR A 102 4.70 4.70 -19.14
CA THR A 102 3.63 4.67 -18.12
C THR A 102 2.27 4.32 -18.70
N ALA A 103 1.94 4.83 -19.90
CA ALA A 103 0.70 4.48 -20.59
C ALA A 103 0.63 2.98 -20.92
N LYS A 104 1.73 2.40 -21.44
CA LYS A 104 1.81 0.96 -21.75
C LYS A 104 1.74 0.10 -20.49
N LEU A 105 2.43 0.51 -19.43
CA LEU A 105 2.36 -0.15 -18.13
C LEU A 105 0.93 -0.11 -17.56
N PHE A 106 0.28 1.05 -17.62
CA PHE A 106 -1.07 1.19 -17.13
C PHE A 106 -2.08 0.36 -17.95
N SER A 107 -1.97 0.36 -19.28
CA SER A 107 -2.79 -0.54 -20.12
C SER A 107 -2.60 -2.00 -19.72
N SER A 108 -1.36 -2.46 -19.50
CA SER A 108 -1.11 -3.84 -19.08
C SER A 108 -1.65 -4.17 -17.68
N ILE A 109 -1.67 -3.20 -16.75
CA ILE A 109 -2.34 -3.35 -15.46
C ILE A 109 -3.85 -3.49 -15.67
N ARG A 110 -4.46 -2.63 -16.50
CA ARG A 110 -5.88 -2.69 -16.82
C ARG A 110 -6.28 -3.98 -17.53
N ASP A 111 -5.45 -4.49 -18.42
CA ASP A 111 -5.69 -5.77 -19.10
C ASP A 111 -5.67 -6.94 -18.10
N LYS A 112 -4.81 -6.89 -17.07
CA LYS A 112 -4.76 -7.91 -16.02
C LYS A 112 -5.92 -7.80 -15.03
N PHE A 113 -6.21 -6.59 -14.56
CA PHE A 113 -7.14 -6.39 -13.45
C PHE A 113 -8.53 -5.95 -13.88
N SER A 114 -8.81 -5.65 -15.15
CA SER A 114 -10.07 -5.05 -15.61
C SER A 114 -10.37 -3.66 -15.02
N ASP A 115 -11.29 -2.93 -15.65
CA ASP A 115 -11.72 -1.61 -15.17
C ASP A 115 -12.57 -1.73 -13.90
N GLU A 116 -13.34 -2.82 -13.76
CA GLU A 116 -14.21 -3.07 -12.61
C GLU A 116 -13.39 -3.21 -11.32
N ILE A 117 -12.34 -4.04 -11.33
CA ILE A 117 -11.52 -4.25 -10.12
C ILE A 117 -10.67 -3.02 -9.80
N ILE A 118 -10.10 -2.34 -10.81
CA ILE A 118 -9.33 -1.12 -10.56
C ILE A 118 -10.23 -0.04 -9.94
N SER A 119 -11.50 0.05 -10.36
CA SER A 119 -12.48 0.96 -9.75
C SER A 119 -12.80 0.59 -8.29
N LYS A 120 -12.82 -0.70 -7.94
CA LYS A 120 -12.94 -1.15 -6.54
C LYS A 120 -11.70 -0.78 -5.70
N ILE A 121 -10.50 -0.88 -6.28
CA ILE A 121 -9.21 -0.63 -5.60
C ILE A 121 -8.91 0.87 -5.43
N ASP A 122 -9.26 1.69 -6.44
CA ASP A 122 -8.92 3.11 -6.52
C ASP A 122 -10.17 3.98 -6.79
N LEU A 123 -10.64 4.67 -5.75
CA LEU A 123 -11.81 5.54 -5.84
C LEU A 123 -11.63 6.71 -6.80
N ALA A 124 -10.41 7.22 -6.98
CA ALA A 124 -10.16 8.27 -7.97
C ALA A 124 -10.32 7.72 -9.39
N TYR A 125 -9.93 6.46 -9.61
CA TYR A 125 -10.17 5.76 -10.87
C TYR A 125 -11.67 5.56 -11.15
N ALA A 126 -12.42 5.13 -10.12
CA ALA A 126 -13.88 4.98 -10.19
C ALA A 126 -14.57 6.32 -10.52
N ALA A 127 -14.04 7.44 -10.03
CA ALA A 127 -14.51 8.79 -10.33
C ALA A 127 -14.10 9.31 -11.73
N GLY A 128 -13.46 8.49 -12.57
CA GLY A 128 -13.04 8.88 -13.91
C GLY A 128 -11.72 9.66 -13.98
N ILE A 129 -11.01 9.81 -12.86
CA ILE A 129 -9.71 10.50 -12.80
C ILE A 129 -8.60 9.52 -13.20
N ARG A 130 -8.40 9.39 -14.52
CA ARG A 130 -7.50 8.39 -15.14
C ARG A 130 -6.25 9.00 -15.78
N SER A 131 -6.22 10.31 -15.98
CA SER A 131 -5.05 10.99 -16.56
C SER A 131 -3.85 10.84 -15.62
N GLN A 132 -2.68 10.54 -16.20
CA GLN A 132 -1.44 10.36 -15.44
C GLN A 132 -1.60 9.40 -14.25
N TRP A 133 -2.29 8.27 -14.43
CA TRP A 133 -2.59 7.36 -13.30
C TRP A 133 -1.33 6.86 -12.57
N ILE A 134 -0.25 6.60 -13.32
CA ILE A 134 1.08 6.29 -12.79
C ILE A 134 1.93 7.58 -12.78
N ARG A 135 2.28 8.04 -11.57
CA ARG A 135 3.15 9.21 -11.36
C ARG A 135 4.35 8.79 -10.53
N LEU A 136 5.53 8.88 -11.12
CA LEU A 136 6.81 8.67 -10.42
C LEU A 136 7.54 10.00 -10.14
N SER A 137 6.86 11.13 -10.36
CA SER A 137 7.28 12.44 -9.89
C SER A 137 7.08 12.54 -8.38
N THR A 138 7.82 13.44 -7.75
CA THR A 138 7.72 13.63 -6.29
C THR A 138 7.15 14.99 -5.94
N THR A 139 6.39 15.00 -4.86
CA THR A 139 5.83 16.20 -4.24
C THR A 139 6.21 16.13 -2.76
N ARG A 140 6.93 17.13 -2.24
CA ARG A 140 7.40 17.18 -0.84
C ARG A 140 8.18 15.92 -0.39
N GLY A 141 9.05 15.40 -1.26
CA GLY A 141 9.89 14.23 -0.94
C GLY A 141 9.14 12.90 -0.87
N GLN A 142 7.95 12.82 -1.47
CA GLN A 142 7.17 11.58 -1.58
C GLN A 142 6.73 11.38 -3.03
N ILE A 143 6.58 10.13 -3.47
CA ILE A 143 5.96 9.84 -4.76
C ILE A 143 4.49 10.25 -4.66
N ASP A 144 4.04 11.10 -5.60
CA ASP A 144 2.70 11.66 -5.59
C ASP A 144 1.68 10.67 -6.17
N MET A 145 1.39 9.62 -5.40
CA MET A 145 0.51 8.53 -5.80
C MET A 145 -0.14 7.82 -4.59
N PRO A 146 -1.45 7.47 -4.67
CA PRO A 146 -2.11 6.72 -3.60
C PRO A 146 -1.47 5.36 -3.31
N LEU A 147 -1.46 4.95 -2.04
CA LEU A 147 -0.88 3.67 -1.60
C LEU A 147 -1.46 2.47 -2.36
N ALA A 148 -2.77 2.46 -2.67
CA ALA A 148 -3.40 1.39 -3.43
C ALA A 148 -2.77 1.22 -4.83
N ARG A 149 -2.42 2.32 -5.51
CA ARG A 149 -1.73 2.26 -6.81
C ARG A 149 -0.31 1.75 -6.68
N HIS A 150 0.42 2.16 -5.63
CA HIS A 150 1.74 1.60 -5.33
C HIS A 150 1.68 0.08 -5.18
N LEU A 151 0.73 -0.43 -4.38
CA LEU A 151 0.55 -1.86 -4.16
C LEU A 151 0.20 -2.58 -5.46
N LEU A 152 -0.70 -2.02 -6.28
CA LEU A 152 -1.13 -2.62 -7.54
C LEU A 152 0.00 -2.65 -8.59
N ILE A 153 0.77 -1.56 -8.71
CA ILE A 153 1.97 -1.50 -9.56
C ILE A 153 3.02 -2.50 -9.08
N SER A 154 3.23 -2.62 -7.76
CA SER A 154 4.20 -3.55 -7.18
C SER A 154 3.81 -4.99 -7.47
N LEU A 155 2.55 -5.37 -7.21
CA LEU A 155 2.05 -6.69 -7.59
C LEU A 155 2.23 -6.95 -9.08
N HIS A 156 1.81 -6.00 -9.93
CA HIS A 156 1.92 -6.19 -11.37
C HIS A 156 3.37 -6.36 -11.82
N LEU A 157 4.31 -5.54 -11.35
CA LEU A 157 5.71 -5.55 -11.79
C LEU A 157 6.54 -6.70 -11.23
N PHE A 158 6.29 -7.11 -9.98
CA PHE A 158 7.12 -8.08 -9.26
C PHE A 158 6.45 -9.44 -9.07
N GLY A 159 5.13 -9.50 -9.08
CA GLY A 159 4.34 -10.74 -8.93
C GLY A 159 4.28 -11.31 -7.53
N SER A 160 5.24 -10.99 -6.64
CA SER A 160 5.22 -11.40 -5.24
C SER A 160 5.86 -10.36 -4.33
N ALA A 161 5.46 -10.37 -3.06
CA ALA A 161 6.02 -9.50 -2.03
C ALA A 161 7.53 -9.76 -1.83
N GLU A 162 7.97 -11.01 -1.98
CA GLU A 162 9.39 -11.40 -1.90
C GLU A 162 10.24 -10.76 -2.99
N LYS A 163 9.80 -10.84 -4.25
CA LYS A 163 10.51 -10.25 -5.38
C LYS A 163 10.57 -8.73 -5.28
N PHE A 164 9.51 -8.13 -4.74
CA PHE A 164 9.47 -6.70 -4.49
C PHE A 164 10.45 -6.28 -3.38
N GLU A 165 10.40 -6.94 -2.22
CA GLU A 165 11.32 -6.71 -1.09
C GLU A 165 12.79 -6.87 -1.51
N LYS A 166 13.11 -7.94 -2.24
CA LYS A 166 14.46 -8.16 -2.77
C LYS A 166 14.92 -7.00 -3.65
N CYS A 167 14.06 -6.51 -4.54
CA CYS A 167 14.38 -5.36 -5.39
C CYS A 167 14.60 -4.08 -4.57
N LEU A 168 13.82 -3.85 -3.51
CA LEU A 168 13.99 -2.71 -2.61
C LEU A 168 15.35 -2.76 -1.89
N ALA A 169 15.75 -3.94 -1.41
CA ALA A 169 17.03 -4.14 -0.76
C ALA A 169 18.20 -3.89 -1.73
N GLU A 170 18.12 -4.45 -2.95
CA GLU A 170 19.14 -4.26 -3.99
C GLU A 170 19.28 -2.78 -4.39
N GLU A 171 18.18 -2.07 -4.64
CA GLU A 171 18.24 -0.64 -4.99
C GLU A 171 18.70 0.23 -3.82
N SER A 172 18.41 -0.15 -2.58
CA SER A 172 18.91 0.57 -1.40
C SER A 172 20.45 0.52 -1.32
N LEU A 173 21.04 -0.64 -1.64
CA LEU A 173 22.51 -0.81 -1.70
C LEU A 173 23.12 0.00 -2.85
N LEU A 174 22.49 -0.02 -4.03
CA LEU A 174 22.95 0.74 -5.19
C LEU A 174 22.91 2.25 -4.93
N THR A 175 21.84 2.73 -4.31
CA THR A 175 21.67 4.15 -3.97
C THR A 175 22.68 4.60 -2.90
N SER A 176 22.95 3.73 -1.91
CA SER A 176 23.96 3.99 -0.89
C SER A 176 25.38 4.03 -1.46
N SER A 177 25.66 3.23 -2.50
CA SER A 177 26.98 3.18 -3.15
C SER A 177 27.21 4.37 -4.10
N ALA A 178 26.14 4.93 -4.68
CA ALA A 178 26.20 6.10 -5.56
C ALA A 178 26.38 7.44 -4.79
N ASN A 179 26.14 7.46 -3.47
CA ASN A 179 26.31 8.63 -2.61
C ASN A 179 27.27 8.33 -1.44
N PRO A 180 28.61 8.37 -1.64
CA PRO A 180 29.59 8.04 -0.59
C PRO A 180 29.63 9.04 0.58
N THR A 181 29.04 10.23 0.44
CA THR A 181 29.39 11.41 1.23
C THR A 181 28.67 11.60 2.56
N VAL A 182 27.81 10.67 3.01
CA VAL A 182 27.06 10.84 4.28
C VAL A 182 27.70 10.12 5.48
N ARG A 183 28.66 9.21 5.28
CA ARG A 183 29.18 8.38 6.39
C ARG A 183 30.38 8.94 7.18
N LEU A 184 30.82 10.18 6.96
CA LEU A 184 32.03 10.73 7.60
C LEU A 184 31.84 11.99 8.45
N LYS A 185 30.60 12.43 8.74
CA LYS A 185 30.38 13.61 9.61
C LYS A 185 30.11 13.32 11.09
N ASP A 186 29.90 12.06 11.49
CA ASP A 186 29.52 11.74 12.88
C ASP A 186 30.67 11.20 13.76
N LEU A 187 31.92 11.25 13.31
CA LEU A 187 33.08 10.75 14.08
C LEU A 187 34.07 11.82 14.56
N ASN A 188 33.82 13.11 14.29
CA ASN A 188 34.71 14.20 14.74
C ASN A 188 33.99 15.22 15.64
N SER A 189 33.33 14.76 16.70
CA SER A 189 33.10 15.59 17.88
C SER A 189 33.46 14.81 19.14
N THR A 190 34.72 14.97 19.55
CA THR A 190 35.23 14.55 20.85
C THR A 190 34.82 15.55 21.93
N HIS A 191 34.61 15.02 23.15
CA HIS A 191 34.46 15.68 24.47
C HIS A 191 33.03 16.10 24.87
N LYS A 192 32.41 15.62 25.96
CA LYS A 192 32.86 14.95 27.20
C LYS A 192 31.83 13.90 27.66
N CYS A 193 32.31 12.71 28.01
CA CYS A 193 31.60 11.77 28.86
C CYS A 193 31.52 12.32 30.29
N ASN A 194 30.32 12.29 30.90
CA ASN A 194 30.17 12.10 32.33
C ASN A 194 29.33 10.83 32.55
N ALA A 195 29.78 10.00 33.47
CA ALA A 195 29.41 8.61 33.60
C ALA A 195 28.10 8.37 34.40
N HIS A 196 27.46 7.24 34.06
CA HIS A 196 26.60 6.32 34.84
C HIS A 196 25.17 6.72 35.29
N PRO A 197 24.28 5.74 35.56
CA PRO A 197 24.15 4.38 35.00
C PRO A 197 22.72 4.09 34.46
N CYS A 198 22.63 3.05 33.63
CA CYS A 198 21.39 2.42 33.16
C CYS A 198 20.42 2.08 34.29
N ILE A 199 19.10 2.24 34.07
CA ILE A 199 18.02 1.35 34.55
C ILE A 199 16.67 1.78 33.92
N ASN A 200 15.88 0.78 33.53
CA ASN A 200 14.44 0.78 33.19
C ASN A 200 13.97 1.12 31.76
N PHE A 201 14.07 0.08 30.94
CA PHE A 201 13.01 -0.47 30.08
C PHE A 201 11.61 -0.40 30.73
N VAL A 202 10.74 0.56 30.37
CA VAL A 202 9.27 0.38 30.36
C VAL A 202 8.60 1.28 29.31
N ARG A 203 7.78 0.64 28.48
CA ARG A 203 6.76 1.18 27.57
C ARG A 203 6.04 2.44 28.07
N ARG A 204 5.88 3.43 27.19
CA ARG A 204 4.69 4.32 27.13
C ARG A 204 4.63 5.04 25.78
N LEU A 205 3.68 4.65 24.94
CA LEU A 205 3.15 5.49 23.86
C LEU A 205 2.22 6.54 24.49
N PRO A 206 2.37 7.84 24.22
CA PRO A 206 1.28 8.79 24.40
C PRO A 206 0.44 8.83 23.13
N ALA A 207 -0.79 8.34 23.25
CA ALA A 207 -1.87 8.74 22.37
C ALA A 207 -2.19 10.21 22.64
N GLN A 208 -2.07 11.08 21.63
CA GLN A 208 -2.81 12.34 21.46
C GLN A 208 -2.28 13.12 20.26
N ALA A 209 -3.06 13.16 19.17
CA ALA A 209 -3.13 14.30 18.25
C ALA A 209 -4.25 14.09 17.22
N PHE A 210 -5.51 14.17 17.66
CA PHE A 210 -6.60 14.58 16.78
C PHE A 210 -7.38 15.69 17.50
N SER A 211 -7.10 16.94 17.13
CA SER A 211 -7.97 18.09 17.35
C SER A 211 -7.53 19.23 16.44
N ARG A 212 -8.50 19.74 15.67
CA ARG A 212 -8.55 21.02 14.92
C ARG A 212 -8.01 21.01 13.49
N ALA A 213 -8.89 20.78 12.51
CA ALA A 213 -9.64 21.83 11.79
C ALA A 213 -10.80 21.18 11.02
#